data_AF-A0A7C4KHL7-F1
#
_entry.id   AF-A0A7C4KHL7-F1
#
_cell.length_a   1.000
_cell.length_b   1.000
_cell.length_c   1.000
_cell.angle_alpha   90.00
_cell.angle_beta   90.00
_cell.angle_gamma   90.00
#
_symmetry.space_group_name_H-M   'P 1'
#
loop_
_entity.id
_entity.type
_entity.pdbx_description
1 polymer ?
#
loop_
_entity_poly.entity_id
_entity_poly.type
_entity_poly.pdbx_seq_one_letter_code
_entity_poly.pdbx_strand_id
1 'polypeptide(L)'
;MTTAREWIEQIEARRAQIREALTPEAWRTFEARYFTLTDALTAGDDPEQVAGQLRQLVMEFPAVARLLEHGNLAPSPPSTESPLSAPSGGQTMTPSTPAPQPAPAEPSSRGFKTEDFIQIFKEAVTALIAILLVWTTISLVRALLGTIGDASRFTQAKDILSMMTGLLGVVLGYYFGRIPAEARAAQAQEQAAQAIQKGEQAMAQSKRMGERAGELAELASQLASQMQAAPAPRAQSDVSQALQAWAAGAEELRRMAREH
;
A
#
# COMPACT_ATOMS: atom_id res chain seq x y z
N MET A 1 -11.88 -15.23 -18.80
CA MET A 1 -10.70 -15.87 -18.17
C MET A 1 -10.10 -14.87 -17.22
N THR A 2 -9.75 -15.25 -15.99
CA THR A 2 -9.15 -14.32 -15.02
C THR A 2 -7.79 -13.86 -15.52
N THR A 3 -7.57 -12.55 -15.63
CA THR A 3 -6.30 -11.97 -16.09
C THR A 3 -5.22 -12.03 -15.00
N ALA A 4 -3.94 -11.86 -15.35
CA ALA A 4 -2.86 -11.83 -14.36
C ALA A 4 -3.06 -10.72 -13.32
N ARG A 5 -3.56 -9.55 -13.75
CA ARG A 5 -3.85 -8.42 -12.85
C ARG A 5 -4.97 -8.75 -11.86
N GLU A 6 -6.04 -9.39 -12.32
CA GLU A 6 -7.13 -9.82 -11.44
C GLU A 6 -6.66 -10.86 -10.41
N TRP A 7 -5.78 -11.79 -10.79
CA TRP A 7 -5.18 -12.74 -9.84
C TRP A 7 -4.33 -12.03 -8.79
N ILE A 8 -3.48 -11.08 -9.21
CA ILE A 8 -2.64 -10.27 -8.31
C ILE A 8 -3.53 -9.50 -7.32
N GLU A 9 -4.56 -8.83 -7.83
CA GLU A 9 -5.50 -8.07 -6.99
C GLU A 9 -6.21 -8.97 -5.97
N GLN A 10 -6.71 -10.13 -6.39
CA GLN A 10 -7.37 -11.08 -5.49
C GLN A 10 -6.44 -11.65 -4.42
N ILE A 11 -5.17 -11.93 -4.78
CA ILE A 11 -4.15 -12.41 -3.83
C ILE A 11 -3.78 -11.31 -2.83
N GLU A 12 -3.55 -10.07 -3.28
CA GLU A 12 -3.24 -8.93 -2.41
C GLU A 12 -4.39 -8.62 -1.45
N ALA A 13 -5.63 -8.61 -1.95
CA ALA A 13 -6.82 -8.35 -1.14
C ALA A 13 -6.99 -9.35 0.02
N ARG A 14 -6.44 -10.56 -0.12
CA ARG A 14 -6.53 -11.64 0.89
C ARG A 14 -5.19 -12.01 1.52
N ARG A 15 -4.16 -11.20 1.32
CA ARG A 15 -2.78 -11.54 1.74
C ARG A 15 -2.67 -11.92 3.21
N ALA A 16 -3.38 -11.19 4.09
CA ALA A 16 -3.41 -11.49 5.52
C ALA A 16 -4.04 -12.87 5.82
N GLN A 17 -5.17 -13.18 5.19
CA GLN A 17 -5.88 -14.46 5.35
C GLN A 17 -5.05 -15.63 4.79
N ILE A 18 -4.38 -15.41 3.66
CA ILE A 18 -3.48 -16.40 3.06
C ILE A 18 -2.31 -16.70 4.00
N ARG A 19 -1.72 -15.66 4.60
CA ARG A 19 -0.62 -15.80 5.55
C ARG A 19 -1.03 -16.58 6.81
N GLU A 20 -2.24 -16.38 7.30
CA GLU A 20 -2.79 -17.13 8.44
C GLU A 20 -3.12 -18.58 8.10
N ALA A 21 -3.56 -18.85 6.86
CA ALA A 21 -3.95 -20.18 6.41
C ALA A 21 -2.77 -21.10 6.04
N LEU A 22 -1.57 -20.54 5.84
CA LEU A 22 -0.36 -21.28 5.48
C LEU A 22 0.60 -21.42 6.66
N THR A 23 1.38 -22.50 6.68
CA THR A 23 2.51 -22.62 7.61
C THR A 23 3.57 -21.56 7.27
N PRO A 24 4.43 -21.13 8.22
CA PRO A 24 5.44 -20.10 7.95
C PRO A 24 6.39 -20.44 6.79
N GLU A 25 6.71 -21.72 6.60
CA GLU A 25 7.53 -22.20 5.49
C GLU A 25 6.77 -22.12 4.16
N ALA A 26 5.53 -22.65 4.13
CA ALA A 26 4.68 -22.59 2.94
C ALA A 26 4.39 -21.15 2.50
N TRP A 27 4.17 -20.24 3.46
CA TRP A 27 3.99 -18.81 3.18
C TRP A 27 5.22 -18.22 2.49
N ARG A 28 6.44 -18.48 2.97
CA ARG A 28 7.67 -17.96 2.34
C ARG A 28 7.83 -18.48 0.91
N THR A 29 7.56 -19.77 0.67
CA THR A 29 7.66 -20.36 -0.66
C THR A 29 6.61 -19.78 -1.61
N PHE A 30 5.37 -19.61 -1.14
CA PHE A 30 4.30 -18.99 -1.90
C PHE A 30 4.64 -17.54 -2.25
N GLU A 31 5.05 -16.75 -1.26
CA GLU A 31 5.39 -15.33 -1.38
C GLU A 31 6.56 -15.10 -2.35
N ALA A 32 7.64 -15.89 -2.25
CA ALA A 32 8.78 -15.78 -3.16
C ALA A 32 8.39 -16.04 -4.63
N ARG A 33 7.56 -17.06 -4.88
CA ARG A 33 7.10 -17.39 -6.24
C ARG A 33 6.11 -16.36 -6.76
N TYR A 34 5.21 -15.88 -5.90
CA TYR A 34 4.30 -14.80 -6.23
C TYR A 34 5.06 -13.54 -6.67
N PHE A 35 6.07 -13.11 -5.91
CA PHE A 35 6.89 -11.95 -6.29
C PHE A 35 7.66 -12.16 -7.60
N THR A 36 8.19 -13.36 -7.83
CA THR A 36 8.84 -13.70 -9.11
C THR A 36 7.88 -13.52 -10.30
N LEU A 37 6.60 -13.89 -10.13
CA LEU A 37 5.58 -13.75 -11.18
C LEU A 37 5.13 -12.29 -11.37
N THR A 38 5.06 -11.50 -10.31
CA THR A 38 4.75 -10.06 -10.43
C THR A 38 5.90 -9.28 -11.07
N ASP A 39 7.15 -9.66 -10.80
CA ASP A 39 8.33 -9.07 -11.42
C ASP A 39 8.40 -9.38 -12.91
N ALA A 40 8.11 -10.63 -13.30
CA ALA A 40 7.98 -11.05 -14.70
C ALA A 40 6.94 -10.19 -15.46
N LEU A 41 5.76 -9.98 -14.87
CA LEU A 41 4.73 -9.12 -15.46
C LEU A 41 5.20 -7.67 -15.62
N THR A 42 5.99 -7.16 -14.66
CA THR A 42 6.54 -5.79 -14.70
C THR A 42 7.68 -5.66 -15.72
N ALA A 43 8.43 -6.74 -15.94
CA ALA A 43 9.48 -6.83 -16.97
C ALA A 43 8.92 -6.91 -18.40
N GLY A 44 7.61 -7.07 -18.55
CA GLY A 44 6.92 -7.11 -19.84
C GLY A 44 6.69 -8.51 -20.40
N ASP A 45 6.79 -9.56 -19.57
CA ASP A 45 6.41 -10.91 -19.97
C ASP A 45 4.91 -11.00 -20.32
N ASP A 46 4.55 -12.01 -21.11
CA ASP A 46 3.18 -12.19 -21.59
C ASP A 46 2.19 -12.36 -20.42
N PRO A 47 1.19 -11.46 -20.27
CA PRO A 47 0.23 -11.52 -19.18
C PRO A 47 -0.60 -12.80 -19.18
N GLU A 48 -0.84 -13.45 -20.32
CA GLU A 48 -1.57 -14.72 -20.36
C GLU A 48 -0.74 -15.87 -19.78
N GLN A 49 0.56 -15.91 -20.09
CA GLN A 49 1.49 -16.86 -19.52
C GLN A 49 1.63 -16.68 -18.01
N VAL A 50 1.78 -15.44 -17.54
CA VAL A 50 1.86 -15.13 -16.10
C VAL A 50 0.56 -15.51 -15.39
N ALA A 51 -0.61 -15.25 -16.00
CA ALA A 51 -1.90 -15.66 -15.45
C ALA A 51 -2.00 -17.19 -15.30
N GLY A 52 -1.49 -17.94 -16.28
CA GLY A 52 -1.40 -19.40 -16.22
C GLY A 52 -0.52 -19.88 -15.06
N GLN A 53 0.64 -19.24 -14.87
CA GLN A 53 1.57 -19.56 -13.78
C GLN A 53 1.02 -19.18 -12.39
N LEU A 54 0.33 -18.04 -12.27
CA LEU A 54 -0.36 -17.64 -11.04
C LEU A 54 -1.46 -18.63 -10.68
N ARG A 55 -2.25 -19.08 -11.66
CA ARG A 55 -3.25 -20.13 -11.45
C ARG A 55 -2.59 -21.43 -10.98
N GLN A 56 -1.49 -21.84 -11.60
CA GLN A 56 -0.75 -23.02 -11.18
C GLN A 56 -0.23 -22.87 -9.73
N LEU A 57 0.33 -21.71 -9.38
CA LEU A 57 0.78 -21.42 -8.03
C LEU A 57 -0.36 -21.56 -7.02
N VAL A 58 -1.55 -21.02 -7.31
CA VAL A 58 -2.72 -21.16 -6.42
C VAL A 58 -3.14 -22.63 -6.27
N MET A 59 -3.11 -23.42 -7.36
CA MET A 59 -3.46 -24.85 -7.32
C MET A 59 -2.48 -25.70 -6.51
N GLU A 60 -1.21 -25.31 -6.49
CA GLU A 60 -0.17 -25.98 -5.68
C GLU A 60 -0.34 -25.73 -4.16
N PHE A 61 -1.10 -24.70 -3.77
CA PHE A 61 -1.38 -24.35 -2.38
C PHE A 61 -2.90 -24.41 -2.09
N PRO A 62 -3.44 -25.60 -1.73
CA PRO A 62 -4.89 -25.81 -1.63
C PRO A 62 -5.62 -24.87 -0.63
N ALA A 63 -4.94 -24.44 0.43
CA ALA A 63 -5.49 -23.48 1.38
C ALA A 63 -5.77 -22.11 0.73
N VAL A 64 -4.90 -21.68 -0.18
CA VAL A 64 -5.04 -20.43 -0.96
C VAL A 64 -6.17 -20.57 -1.98
N ALA A 65 -6.24 -21.69 -2.69
CA ALA A 65 -7.31 -21.96 -3.64
C ALA A 65 -8.70 -21.86 -2.99
N ARG A 66 -8.88 -22.49 -1.81
CA ARG A 66 -10.15 -22.40 -1.06
C ARG A 66 -10.49 -20.97 -0.66
N LEU A 67 -9.50 -20.21 -0.19
CA LEU A 67 -9.70 -18.81 0.19
C LEU A 67 -10.13 -17.96 -1.00
N LEU A 68 -9.54 -18.17 -2.18
CA LEU A 68 -9.87 -17.40 -3.38
C LEU A 68 -11.21 -17.82 -4.00
N GLU A 69 -11.59 -19.11 -3.95
CA GLU A 69 -12.90 -19.58 -4.42
C GLU A 69 -14.08 -19.00 -3.61
N HIS A 70 -13.95 -18.92 -2.29
CA HIS A 70 -15.10 -18.65 -1.42
C HIS A 70 -15.53 -17.17 -1.38
N GLY A 71 -14.66 -16.21 -1.66
CA GLY A 71 -15.07 -14.80 -1.59
C GLY A 71 -15.42 -14.18 -2.92
N ASN A 72 -15.75 -14.97 -3.94
CA ASN A 72 -16.50 -14.48 -5.10
C ASN A 72 -18.03 -14.51 -4.84
N LEU A 73 -18.47 -15.02 -3.68
CA LEU A 73 -19.89 -15.29 -3.39
C LEU A 73 -20.45 -14.63 -2.12
N ALA A 74 -19.65 -13.89 -1.35
CA ALA A 74 -20.13 -13.23 -0.14
C ALA A 74 -19.94 -11.71 -0.25
N PRO A 75 -21.03 -10.92 -0.34
CA PRO A 75 -20.97 -9.52 0.08
C PRO A 75 -20.40 -9.53 1.49
N SER A 76 -19.39 -8.70 1.75
CA SER A 76 -18.88 -8.47 3.10
C SER A 76 -20.07 -8.39 4.04
N PRO A 77 -20.17 -9.25 5.09
CA PRO A 77 -21.23 -9.09 6.06
C PRO A 77 -21.15 -7.64 6.56
N PRO A 78 -22.27 -6.92 6.65
CA PRO A 78 -22.25 -5.57 7.20
C PRO A 78 -21.53 -5.68 8.53
N SER A 79 -20.50 -4.85 8.71
CA SER A 79 -19.81 -4.72 9.99
C SER A 79 -20.89 -4.62 11.06
N THR A 80 -21.13 -5.73 11.77
CA THR A 80 -22.04 -5.75 12.89
C THR A 80 -21.38 -4.85 13.90
N GLU A 81 -21.91 -3.63 13.94
CA GLU A 81 -21.69 -2.64 14.97
C GLU A 81 -21.85 -3.38 16.32
N SER A 82 -20.73 -3.76 16.92
CA SER A 82 -20.72 -4.39 18.23
C SER A 82 -21.45 -3.43 19.17
N PRO A 83 -22.55 -3.85 19.80
CA PRO A 83 -23.25 -3.00 20.74
C PRO A 83 -22.27 -2.57 21.83
N LEU A 84 -22.09 -1.27 21.89
CA LEU A 84 -21.33 -0.51 22.87
C LEU A 84 -21.68 -1.02 24.28
N SER A 85 -20.88 -1.94 24.80
CA SER A 85 -20.96 -2.34 26.20
C SER A 85 -20.35 -1.20 27.01
N ALA A 86 -21.22 -0.42 27.63
CA ALA A 86 -20.87 0.65 28.54
C ALA A 86 -20.05 0.10 29.73
N PRO A 87 -18.81 0.56 29.96
CA PRO A 87 -18.21 0.49 31.28
C PRO A 87 -18.77 1.66 32.10
N SER A 88 -19.76 1.36 32.93
CA SER A 88 -20.18 2.23 34.02
C SER A 88 -19.03 2.28 35.04
N GLY A 89 -18.20 3.31 34.94
CA GLY A 89 -17.07 3.54 35.82
C GLY A 89 -16.64 5.00 35.70
N GLY A 90 -17.18 5.83 36.58
CA GLY A 90 -16.89 7.27 36.63
C GLY A 90 -15.38 7.51 36.78
N GLN A 91 -14.75 7.95 35.69
CA GLN A 91 -13.48 8.65 35.73
C GLN A 91 -13.74 10.09 35.35
N THR A 92 -13.57 10.95 36.34
CA THR A 92 -13.57 12.40 36.27
C THR A 92 -12.71 12.85 35.11
N MET A 93 -13.34 13.41 34.07
CA MET A 93 -12.63 13.99 32.93
C MET A 93 -11.80 15.18 33.42
N THR A 94 -10.48 15.03 33.44
CA THR A 94 -9.60 16.18 33.31
C THR A 94 -9.61 16.59 31.82
N PRO A 95 -9.85 17.87 31.50
CA PRO A 95 -9.88 18.35 30.12
C PRO A 95 -8.48 18.19 29.53
N SER A 96 -8.31 17.19 28.68
CA SER A 96 -7.09 17.00 27.91
C SER A 96 -7.09 18.03 26.80
N THR A 97 -6.35 19.12 27.02
CA THR A 97 -5.97 20.11 26.00
C THR A 97 -5.49 19.36 24.76
N PRO A 98 -6.12 19.56 23.58
CA PRO A 98 -5.67 18.95 22.34
C PRO A 98 -4.20 19.34 22.12
N ALA A 99 -3.32 18.35 22.09
CA ALA A 99 -1.93 18.58 21.71
C ALA A 99 -1.92 19.21 20.31
N PRO A 100 -1.15 20.30 20.09
CA PRO A 100 -1.09 20.97 18.80
C PRO A 100 -0.71 19.96 17.72
N GLN A 101 -1.64 19.78 16.79
CA GLN A 101 -1.48 18.95 15.60
C GLN A 101 -0.21 19.46 14.88
N PRO A 102 0.83 18.63 14.73
CA PRO A 102 2.06 19.06 14.08
C PRO A 102 1.73 19.57 12.69
N ALA A 103 2.18 20.79 12.41
CA ALA A 103 1.93 21.47 11.14
C ALA A 103 2.26 20.53 9.97
N PRO A 104 1.42 20.48 8.91
CA PRO A 104 1.70 19.68 7.73
C PRO A 104 3.10 19.99 7.23
N ALA A 105 3.99 18.98 7.26
CA ALA A 105 5.31 19.11 6.68
C ALA A 105 5.12 19.48 5.21
N GLU A 106 5.68 20.62 4.80
CA GLU A 106 5.57 21.12 3.44
C GLU A 106 6.04 20.03 2.46
N PRO A 107 5.32 19.81 1.35
CA PRO A 107 5.72 18.82 0.36
C PRO A 107 7.04 19.27 -0.26
N SER A 108 8.12 18.62 0.16
CA SER A 108 9.43 18.73 -0.48
C SER A 108 9.25 18.46 -1.97
N SER A 109 9.58 19.48 -2.76
CA SER A 109 9.38 19.48 -4.21
C SER A 109 9.99 18.24 -4.85
N ARG A 110 9.11 17.47 -5.49
CA ARG A 110 9.35 16.27 -6.30
C ARG A 110 10.24 16.63 -7.50
N GLY A 111 11.53 16.82 -7.24
CA GLY A 111 12.58 16.98 -8.24
C GLY A 111 13.08 15.60 -8.65
N PHE A 112 12.54 15.07 -9.74
CA PHE A 112 13.10 13.90 -10.42
C PHE A 112 14.54 14.23 -10.85
N LYS A 113 15.53 13.69 -10.12
CA LYS A 113 16.90 13.33 -10.54
C LYS A 113 17.86 13.13 -9.36
N THR A 114 17.57 13.69 -8.18
CA THR A 114 18.52 13.63 -7.04
C THR A 114 18.42 12.32 -6.28
N GLU A 115 17.21 11.84 -5.98
CA GLU A 115 16.99 10.57 -5.26
C GLU A 115 17.57 9.36 -6.01
N ASP A 116 17.33 9.25 -7.32
CA ASP A 116 17.90 8.17 -8.14
C ASP A 116 19.43 8.23 -8.17
N PHE A 117 20.01 9.43 -8.25
CA PHE A 117 21.47 9.58 -8.23
C PHE A 117 22.06 9.20 -6.86
N ILE A 118 21.37 9.55 -5.77
CA ILE A 118 21.78 9.18 -4.41
C ILE A 118 21.70 7.67 -4.21
N GLN A 119 20.66 7.02 -4.74
CA GLN A 119 20.52 5.56 -4.65
C GLN A 119 21.59 4.84 -5.46
N ILE A 120 21.81 5.23 -6.73
CA ILE A 120 22.87 4.66 -7.58
C ILE A 120 24.24 4.90 -6.98
N PHE A 121 24.50 6.09 -6.43
CA PHE A 121 25.75 6.39 -5.75
C PHE A 121 25.94 5.52 -4.49
N LYS A 122 24.88 5.33 -3.69
CA LYS A 122 24.91 4.47 -2.50
C LYS A 122 25.25 3.03 -2.89
N GLU A 123 24.64 2.50 -3.95
CA GLU A 123 24.92 1.16 -4.47
C GLU A 123 26.34 1.03 -5.05
N ALA A 124 26.83 2.04 -5.78
CA ALA A 124 28.19 2.05 -6.29
C ALA A 124 29.24 2.09 -5.17
N VAL A 125 29.00 2.90 -4.13
CA VAL A 125 29.90 3.02 -2.98
C VAL A 125 29.90 1.72 -2.16
N THR A 126 28.75 1.11 -1.90
CA THR A 126 28.70 -0.17 -1.18
C THR A 126 29.36 -1.29 -1.97
N ALA A 127 29.16 -1.36 -3.29
CA ALA A 127 29.84 -2.31 -4.17
C ALA A 127 31.37 -2.11 -4.17
N LEU A 128 31.84 -0.85 -4.24
CA LEU A 128 33.26 -0.53 -4.20
C LEU A 128 33.90 -0.89 -2.85
N ILE A 129 33.23 -0.61 -1.74
CA ILE A 129 33.67 -1.01 -0.40
C ILE A 129 33.74 -2.54 -0.29
N ALA A 130 32.74 -3.26 -0.81
CA ALA A 130 32.74 -4.72 -0.80
C ALA A 130 33.94 -5.29 -1.60
N ILE A 131 34.22 -4.75 -2.80
CA ILE A 131 35.39 -5.14 -3.61
C ILE A 131 36.68 -4.88 -2.84
N LEU A 132 36.81 -3.71 -2.20
CA LEU A 132 38.00 -3.34 -1.44
C LEU A 132 38.21 -4.26 -0.22
N LEU A 133 37.14 -4.65 0.47
CA LEU A 133 37.17 -5.60 1.58
C LEU A 133 37.61 -7.01 1.13
N VAL A 134 37.08 -7.50 0.01
CA VAL A 134 37.49 -8.79 -0.56
C VAL A 134 38.96 -8.75 -0.96
N TRP A 135 39.39 -7.69 -1.65
CA TRP A 135 40.77 -7.50 -2.06
C TRP A 135 41.73 -7.45 -0.86
N THR A 136 41.42 -6.64 0.15
CA THR A 136 42.25 -6.54 1.36
C THR A 136 42.31 -7.86 2.12
N THR A 137 41.20 -8.60 2.19
CA THR A 137 41.16 -9.93 2.82
C THR A 137 42.08 -10.91 2.07
N ILE A 138 42.02 -10.96 0.73
CA ILE A 138 42.91 -11.79 -0.09
C ILE A 138 44.38 -11.40 0.12
N SER A 139 44.67 -10.09 0.15
CA SER A 139 46.01 -9.56 0.39
C SER A 139 46.55 -9.95 1.77
N LEU A 140 45.72 -9.85 2.82
CA LEU A 140 46.07 -10.26 4.18
C LEU A 140 46.37 -11.75 4.25
N VAL A 141 45.54 -12.60 3.63
CA VAL A 141 45.77 -14.04 3.59
C VAL A 141 47.08 -14.37 2.90
N ARG A 142 47.39 -13.70 1.78
CA ARG A 142 48.69 -13.85 1.09
C ARG A 142 49.87 -13.44 1.99
N ALA A 143 49.76 -12.30 2.67
CA ALA A 143 50.79 -11.83 3.59
C ALA A 143 50.99 -12.80 4.76
N LEU A 144 49.88 -13.32 5.31
CA LEU A 144 49.90 -14.27 6.43
C LEU A 144 50.59 -15.58 6.04
N LEU A 145 50.25 -16.13 4.86
CA LEU A 145 50.91 -17.32 4.31
C LEU A 145 52.42 -17.11 4.12
N GLY A 146 52.84 -15.91 3.73
CA GLY A 146 54.26 -15.54 3.61
C GLY A 146 55.00 -15.38 4.96
N THR A 147 54.27 -15.24 6.07
CA THR A 147 54.84 -15.11 7.43
C THR A 147 54.88 -16.41 8.23
N ILE A 148 54.46 -17.54 7.64
CA ILE A 148 54.54 -18.85 8.28
C ILE A 148 56.02 -19.18 8.54
N GLY A 149 56.44 -19.07 9.79
CA GLY A 149 57.83 -19.26 10.25
C GLY A 149 58.32 -18.19 11.23
N ASP A 150 57.64 -17.03 11.31
CA ASP A 150 58.04 -15.91 12.20
C ASP A 150 56.97 -15.62 13.26
N ALA A 151 57.16 -16.15 14.47
CA ALA A 151 56.20 -16.07 15.57
C ALA A 151 55.89 -14.63 16.03
N SER A 152 56.83 -13.70 15.85
CA SER A 152 56.64 -12.30 16.22
C SER A 152 55.61 -11.62 15.29
N ARG A 153 55.75 -11.84 13.98
CA ARG A 153 54.85 -11.26 12.97
C ARG A 153 53.43 -11.80 13.05
N PHE A 154 53.28 -13.07 13.44
CA PHE A 154 51.96 -13.68 13.63
C PHE A 154 51.15 -13.00 14.74
N THR A 155 51.79 -12.68 15.87
CA THR A 155 51.12 -11.98 16.99
C THR A 155 50.66 -10.59 16.56
N GLN A 156 51.50 -9.84 15.84
CA GLN A 156 51.13 -8.52 15.31
C GLN A 156 49.97 -8.59 14.31
N ALA A 157 49.98 -9.57 13.40
CA ALA A 157 48.89 -9.77 12.45
C ALA A 157 47.56 -10.10 13.14
N LYS A 158 47.60 -10.90 14.22
CA LYS A 158 46.43 -11.25 15.03
C LYS A 158 45.80 -10.02 15.69
N ASP A 159 46.61 -9.12 16.26
CA ASP A 159 46.11 -7.91 16.91
C ASP A 159 45.43 -6.96 15.92
N ILE A 160 46.02 -6.78 14.74
CA ILE A 160 45.42 -5.98 13.66
C ILE A 160 44.08 -6.58 13.20
N LEU A 161 44.03 -7.90 13.00
CA LEU A 161 42.82 -8.59 12.58
C LEU A 161 41.69 -8.44 13.62
N SER A 162 42.02 -8.52 14.91
CA SER A 162 41.07 -8.33 16.00
C SER A 162 40.49 -6.91 15.98
N MET A 163 41.34 -5.89 15.80
CA MET A 163 40.92 -4.50 15.69
C MET A 163 40.03 -4.26 14.45
N MET A 164 40.38 -4.84 13.30
CA MET A 164 39.58 -4.74 12.08
C MET A 164 38.20 -5.41 12.23
N THR A 165 38.12 -6.52 12.96
CA THR A 165 36.85 -7.21 13.23
C THR A 165 35.91 -6.34 14.07
N GLY A 166 36.45 -5.62 15.06
CA GLY A 166 35.68 -4.64 15.83
C GLY A 166 35.14 -3.50 14.98
N LEU A 167 35.96 -2.93 14.09
CA LEU A 167 35.54 -1.88 13.16
C LEU A 167 34.46 -2.38 12.19
N LEU A 168 34.61 -3.60 11.67
CA LEU A 168 33.62 -4.24 10.78
C LEU A 168 32.27 -4.38 11.49
N GLY A 169 32.26 -4.78 12.77
CA GLY A 169 31.03 -4.85 13.57
C GLY A 169 30.30 -3.51 13.68
N VAL A 170 31.04 -2.41 13.89
CA VAL A 170 30.46 -1.05 13.95
C VAL A 170 29.86 -0.64 12.60
N VAL A 171 30.58 -0.89 11.50
CA VAL A 171 30.11 -0.56 10.15
C VAL A 171 28.87 -1.38 9.80
N LEU A 172 28.87 -2.70 10.05
CA LEU A 172 27.71 -3.56 9.84
C LEU A 172 26.52 -3.11 10.70
N GLY A 173 26.74 -2.79 11.98
CA GLY A 173 25.71 -2.26 12.86
C GLY A 173 25.09 -0.95 12.36
N TYR A 174 25.90 -0.04 11.83
CA TYR A 174 25.43 1.22 11.26
C TYR A 174 24.60 1.00 9.98
N TYR A 175 25.09 0.19 9.04
CA TYR A 175 24.39 -0.08 7.79
C TYR A 175 23.09 -0.88 8.01
N PHE A 176 23.14 -1.97 8.77
CA PHE A 176 21.95 -2.78 9.05
C PHE A 176 20.99 -2.10 10.03
N GLY A 177 21.44 -1.14 10.84
CA GLY A 177 20.57 -0.33 11.68
C GLY A 177 19.77 0.71 10.89
N ARG A 178 20.38 1.34 9.88
CA ARG A 178 19.73 2.42 9.12
C ARG A 178 18.82 1.95 7.99
N ILE A 179 19.20 0.93 7.25
CA ILE A 179 18.42 0.44 6.10
C ILE A 179 16.95 0.09 6.45
N PRO A 180 16.65 -0.69 7.50
CA PRO A 180 15.26 -1.02 7.84
C PRO A 180 14.49 0.18 8.40
N ALA A 181 15.17 1.16 9.03
CA ALA A 181 14.53 2.38 9.51
C ALA A 181 14.12 3.29 8.34
N GLU A 182 15.00 3.45 7.35
CA GLU A 182 14.71 4.21 6.12
C GLU A 182 13.58 3.56 5.32
N ALA A 183 13.58 2.23 5.17
CA ALA A 183 12.52 1.51 4.45
C ALA A 183 11.14 1.70 5.11
N ARG A 184 11.06 1.66 6.45
CA ARG A 184 9.81 1.92 7.17
C ARG A 184 9.36 3.37 7.04
N ALA A 185 10.29 4.31 7.06
CA ALA A 185 9.97 5.74 6.88
C ALA A 185 9.44 6.01 5.46
N ALA A 186 10.10 5.45 4.43
CA ALA A 186 9.65 5.57 3.05
C ALA A 186 8.25 4.95 2.85
N GLN A 187 8.02 3.76 3.40
CA GLN A 187 6.70 3.10 3.34
C GLN A 187 5.62 3.93 4.04
N ALA A 188 5.92 4.52 5.20
CA ALA A 188 4.97 5.40 5.90
C ALA A 188 4.67 6.67 5.09
N GLN A 189 5.67 7.25 4.42
CA GLN A 189 5.48 8.40 3.53
C GLN A 189 4.63 8.06 2.31
N GLU A 190 4.83 6.89 1.69
CA GLU A 190 4.00 6.44 0.58
C GLU A 190 2.55 6.21 1.01
N GLN A 191 2.32 5.57 2.16
CA GLN A 191 0.98 5.38 2.70
C GLN A 191 0.29 6.72 3.00
N ALA A 192 1.02 7.68 3.57
CA ALA A 192 0.51 9.02 3.82
C ALA A 192 0.18 9.76 2.50
N ALA A 193 1.05 9.68 1.49
CA ALA A 193 0.82 10.28 0.18
C ALA A 193 -0.41 9.66 -0.51
N GLN A 194 -0.59 8.34 -0.44
CA GLN A 194 -1.77 7.67 -0.98
C GLN A 194 -3.05 8.06 -0.23
N ALA A 195 -2.99 8.20 1.09
CA ALA A 195 -4.12 8.65 1.89
C ALA A 195 -4.54 10.08 1.54
N ILE A 196 -3.58 10.98 1.31
CA ILE A 196 -3.83 12.35 0.86
C ILE A 196 -4.47 12.35 -0.53
N GLN A 197 -3.93 11.59 -1.49
CA GLN A 197 -4.51 11.49 -2.83
C GLN A 197 -5.94 10.95 -2.81
N LYS A 198 -6.21 9.91 -1.99
CA LYS A 198 -7.58 9.40 -1.81
C LYS A 198 -8.50 10.44 -1.17
N GLY A 199 -8.00 11.20 -0.20
CA GLY A 199 -8.74 12.31 0.42
C GLY A 199 -9.07 13.43 -0.56
N GLU A 200 -8.12 13.83 -1.41
CA GLU A 200 -8.33 14.82 -2.47
C GLU A 200 -9.35 14.34 -3.51
N GLN A 201 -9.27 13.08 -3.93
CA GLN A 201 -10.25 12.49 -4.84
C GLN A 201 -11.65 12.45 -4.22
N ALA A 202 -11.76 12.07 -2.95
CA ALA A 202 -13.03 12.06 -2.23
C ALA A 202 -13.61 13.48 -2.06
N MET A 203 -12.77 14.48 -1.78
CA MET A 203 -13.20 15.89 -1.71
C MET A 203 -13.63 16.42 -3.08
N ALA A 204 -12.89 16.11 -4.14
CA ALA A 204 -13.25 16.49 -5.51
C ALA A 204 -14.58 15.85 -5.94
N GLN A 205 -14.80 14.58 -5.58
CA GLN A 205 -16.05 13.88 -5.82
C GLN A 205 -17.20 14.50 -5.03
N SER A 206 -16.97 14.83 -3.75
CA SER A 206 -17.96 15.48 -2.89
C SER A 206 -18.36 16.86 -3.42
N LYS A 207 -17.39 17.63 -3.91
CA LYS A 207 -17.65 18.95 -4.52
C LYS A 207 -18.51 18.84 -5.78
N ARG A 208 -18.19 17.91 -6.69
CA ARG A 208 -19.00 17.63 -7.89
C ARG A 208 -20.42 17.19 -7.51
N MET A 209 -20.57 16.41 -6.45
CA MET A 209 -21.88 15.98 -5.97
C MET A 209 -22.68 17.14 -5.36
N GLY A 210 -22.02 18.04 -4.64
CA GLY A 210 -22.61 19.28 -4.12
C GLY A 210 -23.05 20.24 -5.23
N GLU A 211 -22.22 20.44 -6.25
CA GLU A 211 -22.57 21.26 -7.43
C GLU A 211 -23.82 20.71 -8.14
N ARG A 212 -23.87 19.39 -8.38
CA ARG A 212 -25.06 18.73 -8.95
C ARG A 212 -26.30 18.86 -8.05
N ALA A 213 -26.14 18.76 -6.74
CA ALA A 213 -27.25 18.95 -5.80
C ALA A 213 -27.79 20.39 -5.85
N GLY A 214 -26.91 21.38 -6.01
CA GLY A 214 -27.28 22.78 -6.20
C GLY A 214 -28.06 23.01 -7.51
N GLU A 215 -27.57 22.48 -8.62
CA GLU A 215 -28.27 22.55 -9.93
C GLU A 215 -29.67 21.92 -9.87
N LEU A 216 -29.80 20.77 -9.20
CA LEU A 216 -31.10 20.11 -8.99
C LEU A 216 -32.05 20.94 -8.14
N ALA A 217 -31.55 21.63 -7.12
CA ALA A 217 -32.36 22.51 -6.28
C ALA A 217 -32.86 23.75 -7.05
N GLU A 218 -32.02 24.34 -7.90
CA GLU A 218 -32.42 25.45 -8.78
C GLU A 218 -33.48 25.02 -9.80
N LEU A 219 -33.29 23.85 -10.43
CA LEU A 219 -34.29 23.25 -11.35
C LEU A 219 -35.63 23.03 -10.65
N ALA A 220 -35.62 22.49 -9.43
CA ALA A 220 -36.84 22.30 -8.64
C ALA A 220 -37.54 23.63 -8.33
N SER A 221 -36.78 24.68 -7.98
CA SER A 221 -37.32 26.03 -7.72
C SER A 221 -37.92 26.66 -8.99
N GLN A 222 -37.27 26.51 -10.15
CA GLN A 222 -37.82 26.97 -11.43
C GLN A 222 -39.10 26.21 -11.81
N LEU A 223 -39.15 24.90 -11.59
CA LEU A 223 -40.32 24.08 -11.86
C LEU A 223 -41.51 24.51 -10.99
N ALA A 224 -41.27 24.74 -9.69
CA ALA A 224 -42.28 25.25 -8.77
C ALA A 224 -42.80 26.63 -9.20
N SER A 225 -41.92 27.51 -9.65
CA SER A 225 -42.29 28.84 -10.15
C SER A 225 -43.13 28.78 -11.43
N GLN A 226 -42.83 27.86 -12.35
CA GLN A 226 -43.64 27.63 -13.55
C GLN A 226 -45.03 27.07 -13.20
N MET A 227 -45.12 26.16 -12.24
CA MET A 227 -46.40 25.61 -11.78
C MET A 227 -47.30 26.69 -11.16
N GLN A 228 -46.74 27.69 -10.48
CA GLN A 228 -47.48 28.81 -9.90
C GLN A 228 -48.10 29.74 -10.95
N ALA A 229 -47.51 29.80 -12.15
CA ALA A 229 -47.96 30.68 -13.25
C ALA A 229 -48.97 30.01 -14.22
N ALA A 230 -49.18 28.69 -14.13
CA ALA A 230 -50.03 27.95 -15.06
C ALA A 230 -51.52 27.97 -14.66
N PRO A 231 -52.46 28.20 -15.61
CA PRO A 231 -53.89 28.18 -15.32
C PRO A 231 -54.40 26.78 -14.90
N ALA A 232 -55.27 26.75 -13.88
CA ALA A 232 -55.62 25.61 -13.04
C ALA A 232 -55.96 24.24 -13.70
N PRO A 233 -56.58 24.13 -14.88
CA PRO A 233 -56.96 22.81 -15.40
C PRO A 233 -55.83 22.02 -16.09
N ARG A 234 -54.69 22.63 -16.43
CA ARG A 234 -53.53 21.92 -17.02
C ARG A 234 -52.44 21.52 -16.02
N ALA A 235 -52.40 22.18 -14.86
CA ALA A 235 -51.36 21.96 -13.86
C ALA A 235 -51.36 20.53 -13.28
N GLN A 236 -52.51 19.85 -13.24
CA GLN A 236 -52.64 18.56 -12.56
C GLN A 236 -52.02 17.39 -13.34
N SER A 237 -52.12 17.39 -14.68
CA SER A 237 -51.48 16.35 -15.51
C SER A 237 -49.97 16.49 -15.50
N ASP A 238 -49.47 17.72 -15.62
CA ASP A 238 -48.03 18.00 -15.72
C ASP A 238 -47.31 17.68 -14.40
N VAL A 239 -47.95 17.95 -13.25
CA VAL A 239 -47.43 17.58 -11.92
C VAL A 239 -47.31 16.06 -11.77
N SER A 240 -48.32 15.30 -12.21
CA SER A 240 -48.28 13.83 -12.09
C SER A 240 -47.19 13.19 -12.95
N GLN A 241 -46.95 13.75 -14.14
CA GLN A 241 -45.91 13.30 -15.06
C GLN A 241 -44.51 13.66 -14.54
N ALA A 242 -44.35 14.86 -13.98
CA ALA A 242 -43.11 15.29 -13.34
C ALA A 242 -42.76 14.43 -12.12
N LEU A 243 -43.76 14.06 -11.29
CA LEU A 243 -43.56 13.17 -10.14
C LEU A 243 -43.13 11.76 -10.55
N GLN A 244 -43.71 11.20 -11.62
CA GLN A 244 -43.29 9.90 -12.15
C GLN A 244 -41.86 9.94 -12.71
N ALA A 245 -41.52 10.99 -13.46
CA ALA A 245 -40.16 11.18 -13.97
C ALA A 245 -39.14 11.33 -12.83
N TRP A 246 -39.50 12.03 -11.77
CA TRP A 246 -38.63 12.21 -10.61
C TRP A 246 -38.43 10.90 -9.82
N ALA A 247 -39.50 10.12 -9.62
CA ALA A 247 -39.43 8.82 -8.96
C ALA A 247 -38.52 7.84 -9.72
N ALA A 248 -38.64 7.80 -11.06
CA ALA A 248 -37.76 6.99 -11.90
C ALA A 248 -36.29 7.42 -11.78
N GLY A 249 -36.01 8.73 -11.79
CA GLY A 249 -34.65 9.26 -11.60
C GLY A 249 -34.05 8.92 -10.22
N ALA A 250 -34.86 8.93 -9.16
CA ALA A 250 -34.41 8.57 -7.81
C ALA A 250 -34.03 7.08 -7.68
N GLU A 251 -34.73 6.19 -8.41
CA GLU A 251 -34.37 4.77 -8.48
C GLU A 251 -33.07 4.53 -9.24
N GLU A 252 -32.84 5.24 -10.35
CA GLU A 252 -31.58 5.19 -11.11
C GLU A 252 -30.39 5.61 -10.23
N LEU A 253 -30.55 6.69 -9.45
CA LEU A 253 -29.52 7.15 -8.49
C LEU A 253 -29.25 6.11 -7.39
N ARG A 254 -30.28 5.48 -6.83
CA ARG A 254 -30.10 4.37 -5.87
C ARG A 254 -29.45 3.14 -6.48
N ARG A 255 -29.61 2.93 -7.78
CA ARG A 255 -28.97 1.83 -8.50
C ARG A 255 -27.49 2.14 -8.72
N MET A 256 -27.15 3.33 -9.21
CA MET A 256 -25.75 3.77 -9.36
C MET A 256 -24.99 3.77 -8.03
N ALA A 257 -25.63 4.14 -6.92
CA ALA A 257 -25.03 4.09 -5.59
C ALA A 257 -24.82 2.68 -5.02
N ARG A 258 -25.43 1.64 -5.62
CA ARG A 258 -25.21 0.23 -5.25
C ARG A 258 -24.18 -0.47 -6.14
N GLU A 259 -23.93 0.08 -7.32
CA GLU A 259 -22.96 -0.46 -8.30
C GLU A 259 -21.53 0.11 -8.08
N HIS A 260 -21.38 1.11 -7.21
CA HIS A 260 -20.10 1.69 -6.78
C HIS A 260 -19.79 1.34 -5.33
#